data_AF-A0A7C9KVC8-F1
#
_entry.id   AF-A0A7C9KVC8-F1
#
_cell.length_a   1.000
_cell.length_b   1.000
_cell.length_c   1.000
_cell.angle_alpha   90.00
_cell.angle_beta   90.00
_cell.angle_gamma   90.00
#
_symmetry.space_group_name_H-M   'P 1'
#
loop_
_entity.id
_entity.type
_entity.pdbx_description
1 polymer ?
#
loop_
_entity_poly.entity_id
_entity_poly.type
_entity_poly.pdbx_seq_one_letter_code
_entity_poly.pdbx_strand_id
1 'polypeptide(L)'
;MGNARADTASMDDKDATPMPPTAIPRSVLVYGVLGLVPFLAPPAIAALTPAHADILGLVAVVYGALILSFLGGARWGQEVARPGPRAGVVTLAMLPTLAGLALLLATWLDRPAQLTALAALLGLHFVWDAASGGLPPWYTRLRLLLTVGAVAGLLAMAQLVAAPAAVVMT
;
A
#
# COMPACT_ATOMS: atom_id res chain seq x y z
N MET A 1 -51.92 -32.32 35.77
CA MET A 1 -51.12 -31.08 35.91
C MET A 1 -49.64 -31.44 36.01
N GLY A 2 -48.87 -31.27 34.93
CA GLY A 2 -47.41 -31.42 34.92
C GLY A 2 -46.82 -30.17 34.26
N ASN A 3 -46.03 -29.43 35.01
CA ASN A 3 -45.54 -28.08 34.71
C ASN A 3 -44.49 -28.13 33.58
N ALA A 4 -44.89 -27.71 32.37
CA ALA A 4 -43.96 -27.38 31.29
C ALA A 4 -43.31 -26.01 31.59
N ARG A 5 -42.31 -26.01 32.48
CA ARG A 5 -41.37 -24.90 32.57
C ARG A 5 -40.60 -24.86 31.27
N ALA A 6 -40.83 -23.79 30.51
CA ALA A 6 -40.00 -23.42 29.39
C ALA A 6 -38.55 -23.28 29.86
N ASP A 7 -37.70 -24.22 29.45
CA ASP A 7 -36.26 -24.03 29.38
C ASP A 7 -35.98 -23.03 28.26
N THR A 8 -36.20 -21.74 28.53
CA THR A 8 -35.47 -20.68 27.83
C THR A 8 -34.10 -20.58 28.47
N ALA A 9 -33.31 -21.63 28.29
CA ALA A 9 -31.88 -21.57 28.52
C ALA A 9 -31.33 -20.50 27.58
N SER A 10 -30.77 -19.46 28.18
CA SER A 10 -30.00 -18.42 27.55
C SER A 10 -29.08 -19.02 26.49
N MET A 11 -29.37 -18.73 25.23
CA MET A 11 -28.38 -18.91 24.17
C MET A 11 -27.20 -18.02 24.56
N ASP A 12 -26.16 -18.64 25.10
CA ASP A 12 -24.99 -17.97 25.62
C ASP A 12 -24.44 -17.02 24.54
N ASP A 13 -24.27 -15.76 24.91
CA ASP A 13 -23.52 -14.73 24.17
C ASP A 13 -22.01 -15.06 24.15
N LYS A 14 -21.68 -16.32 23.88
CA LYS A 14 -20.33 -16.89 23.73
C LYS A 14 -20.11 -17.43 22.32
N ASP A 15 -21.19 -17.70 21.59
CA ASP A 15 -21.15 -18.13 20.19
C ASP A 15 -21.21 -16.96 19.20
N ALA A 16 -21.29 -15.72 19.69
CA ALA A 16 -21.10 -14.54 18.86
C ALA A 16 -19.64 -14.52 18.37
N THR A 17 -19.45 -14.80 17.08
CA THR A 17 -18.15 -14.62 16.43
C THR A 17 -17.64 -13.20 16.73
N PRO A 18 -16.44 -13.05 17.32
CA PRO A 18 -15.94 -11.74 17.70
C PRO A 18 -15.99 -10.81 16.49
N MET A 19 -16.72 -9.69 16.60
CA MET A 19 -16.75 -8.72 15.52
C MET A 19 -15.32 -8.28 15.22
N PRO A 20 -14.91 -8.21 13.94
CA PRO A 20 -13.57 -7.82 13.59
C PRO A 20 -13.26 -6.44 14.19
N PRO A 21 -12.07 -6.25 14.81
CA PRO A 21 -11.74 -5.02 15.49
C PRO A 21 -11.91 -3.83 14.54
N THR A 22 -12.56 -2.76 15.00
CA THR A 22 -12.85 -1.57 14.20
C THR A 22 -11.68 -0.59 14.16
N ALA A 23 -10.77 -0.70 15.13
CA ALA A 23 -9.56 0.10 15.26
C ALA A 23 -8.36 -0.56 14.55
N ILE A 24 -7.44 0.25 14.04
CA ILE A 24 -6.19 -0.22 13.43
C ILE A 24 -5.30 -0.80 14.55
N PRO A 25 -4.81 -2.05 14.43
CA PRO A 25 -3.85 -2.59 15.40
C PRO A 25 -2.61 -1.70 15.50
N ARG A 26 -2.16 -1.42 16.73
CA ARG A 26 -1.07 -0.46 16.97
C ARG A 26 0.22 -0.78 16.21
N SER A 27 0.60 -2.06 16.17
CA SER A 27 1.79 -2.52 15.41
C SER A 27 1.66 -2.20 13.92
N VAL A 28 0.49 -2.49 13.33
CA VAL A 28 0.19 -2.22 11.92
C VAL A 28 0.24 -0.73 11.62
N LEU A 29 -0.30 0.12 12.50
CA LEU A 29 -0.24 1.57 12.34
C LEU A 29 1.20 2.08 12.39
N VAL A 30 1.97 1.67 13.41
CA VAL A 30 3.36 2.13 13.61
C VAL A 30 4.23 1.75 12.42
N TYR A 31 4.24 0.47 12.03
CA TYR A 31 5.04 0.03 10.89
C TYR A 31 4.54 0.61 9.56
N GLY A 32 3.23 0.80 9.41
CA GLY A 32 2.65 1.45 8.25
C GLY A 32 3.15 2.89 8.08
N VAL A 33 3.09 3.69 9.15
CA VAL A 33 3.54 5.09 9.13
C VAL A 33 5.07 5.18 8.98
N LEU A 34 5.84 4.32 9.65
CA LEU A 34 7.30 4.26 9.45
C LEU A 34 7.67 3.88 8.01
N GLY A 35 6.85 3.06 7.35
CA GLY A 35 6.98 2.74 5.94
C GLY A 35 6.84 3.94 4.99
N LEU A 36 6.36 5.11 5.45
CA LEU A 36 6.36 6.33 4.64
C LEU A 36 7.71 7.03 4.59
N VAL A 37 8.63 6.72 5.52
CA VAL A 37 9.95 7.38 5.59
C VAL A 37 10.69 7.27 4.26
N PRO A 38 10.80 6.11 3.59
CA PRO A 38 11.56 6.04 2.33
C PRO A 38 10.82 6.61 1.11
N PHE A 39 9.57 7.09 1.27
CA PHE A 39 8.88 7.91 0.26
C PHE A 39 9.07 9.42 0.50
N LEU A 40 9.07 9.84 1.77
CA LEU A 40 9.06 11.26 2.15
C LEU A 40 10.47 11.82 2.42
N ALA A 41 11.40 11.00 2.90
CA ALA A 41 12.76 11.44 3.16
C ALA A 41 13.54 11.78 1.88
N PRO A 42 13.47 10.99 0.77
CA PRO A 42 14.21 11.33 -0.44
C PRO A 42 13.91 12.73 -1.00
N PRO A 43 12.65 13.15 -1.22
CA PRO A 43 12.39 14.51 -1.70
C PRO A 43 12.77 15.59 -0.68
N ALA A 44 12.60 15.35 0.62
CA ALA A 44 13.01 16.31 1.65
C ALA A 44 14.54 16.53 1.66
N ILE A 45 15.32 15.46 1.49
CA ILE A 45 16.79 15.54 1.41
C ILE A 45 17.21 16.16 0.07
N ALA A 46 16.58 15.76 -1.04
CA ALA A 46 16.91 16.27 -2.38
C ALA A 46 16.68 17.78 -2.49
N ALA A 47 15.66 18.33 -1.81
CA ALA A 47 15.42 19.77 -1.75
C ALA A 47 16.58 20.55 -1.09
N LEU A 48 17.30 19.94 -0.14
CA LEU A 48 18.43 20.54 0.55
C LEU A 48 19.78 20.23 -0.12
N THR A 49 19.86 19.09 -0.81
CA THR A 49 21.08 18.63 -1.49
C THR A 49 20.77 18.17 -2.92
N PRO A 50 20.55 19.10 -3.87
CA PRO A 50 20.13 18.76 -5.24
C PRO A 50 21.12 17.85 -5.99
N ALA A 51 22.41 17.93 -5.65
CA ALA A 51 23.45 17.07 -6.20
C ALA A 51 23.21 15.56 -5.98
N HIS A 52 22.38 15.18 -5.00
CA HIS A 52 22.04 13.78 -4.71
C HIS A 52 20.66 13.38 -5.26
N ALA A 53 19.97 14.24 -6.04
CA ALA A 53 18.61 13.96 -6.51
C ALA A 53 18.50 12.65 -7.31
N ASP A 54 19.49 12.31 -8.14
CA ASP A 54 19.47 11.09 -8.94
C ASP A 54 19.49 9.81 -8.10
N ILE A 55 20.37 9.73 -7.11
CA ILE A 55 20.46 8.56 -6.22
C ILE A 55 19.24 8.47 -5.30
N LEU A 56 18.76 9.60 -4.78
CA LEU A 56 17.54 9.67 -3.96
C LEU A 56 16.30 9.27 -4.77
N GLY A 57 16.24 9.66 -6.04
CA GLY A 57 15.22 9.20 -6.97
C GLY A 57 15.27 7.68 -7.18
N LEU A 58 16.46 7.08 -7.22
CA LEU A 58 16.60 5.63 -7.41
C LEU A 58 16.10 4.89 -6.17
N VAL A 59 16.45 5.38 -4.97
CA VAL A 59 15.94 4.87 -3.70
C VAL A 59 14.41 4.90 -3.69
N ALA A 60 13.80 6.01 -4.11
CA ALA A 60 12.35 6.14 -4.17
C ALA A 60 11.70 5.16 -5.18
N VAL A 61 12.29 4.95 -6.36
CA VAL A 61 11.80 3.96 -7.34
C VAL A 61 11.91 2.53 -6.79
N VAL A 62 13.08 2.15 -6.26
CA VAL A 62 13.31 0.82 -5.68
C VAL A 62 12.33 0.56 -4.56
N TYR A 63 12.17 1.50 -3.64
CA TYR A 63 11.24 1.32 -2.52
C TYR A 63 9.79 1.28 -2.98
N GLY A 64 9.39 2.13 -3.93
CA GLY A 64 8.05 2.10 -4.53
C GLY A 64 7.73 0.75 -5.16
N ALA A 65 8.67 0.16 -5.90
CA ALA A 65 8.53 -1.16 -6.50
C ALA A 65 8.43 -2.27 -5.44
N LEU A 66 9.24 -2.20 -4.36
CA LEU A 66 9.18 -3.15 -3.24
C LEU A 66 7.82 -3.10 -2.53
N ILE A 67 7.29 -1.90 -2.27
CA ILE A 67 5.97 -1.73 -1.66
C ILE A 67 4.87 -2.21 -2.60
N LEU A 68 4.92 -1.88 -3.89
CA LEU A 68 3.96 -2.38 -4.87
C LEU A 68 3.95 -3.93 -4.91
N SER A 69 5.13 -4.55 -4.87
CA SER A 69 5.27 -6.01 -4.77
C SER A 69 4.71 -6.57 -3.47
N PHE A 70 5.00 -5.94 -2.32
CA PHE A 70 4.42 -6.32 -1.02
C PHE A 70 2.90 -6.30 -1.04
N LEU A 71 2.28 -5.29 -1.69
CA LEU A 71 0.83 -5.17 -1.79
C LEU A 71 0.21 -6.25 -2.70
N GLY A 72 0.90 -6.61 -3.80
CA GLY A 72 0.55 -7.79 -4.60
C GLY A 72 0.62 -9.08 -3.77
N GLY A 73 1.69 -9.26 -3.01
CA GLY A 73 1.86 -10.39 -2.08
C GLY A 73 0.77 -10.46 -1.01
N ALA A 74 0.36 -9.31 -0.44
CA ALA A 74 -0.73 -9.25 0.52
C ALA A 74 -2.07 -9.70 -0.09
N ARG A 75 -2.35 -9.29 -1.33
CA ARG A 75 -3.54 -9.73 -2.09
C ARG A 75 -3.51 -11.22 -2.39
N TRP A 76 -2.35 -11.72 -2.83
CA TRP A 76 -2.14 -13.13 -3.08
C TRP A 76 -2.39 -13.95 -1.82
N GLY A 77 -1.79 -13.56 -0.69
CA GLY A 77 -1.93 -14.26 0.59
C GLY A 77 -3.38 -14.27 1.10
N GLN A 78 -4.10 -13.17 0.92
CA GLN A 78 -5.53 -13.10 1.25
C GLN A 78 -6.38 -14.04 0.39
N GLU A 79 -6.11 -14.14 -0.91
CA GLU A 79 -6.88 -14.99 -1.81
C GLU A 79 -6.61 -16.48 -1.56
N VAL A 80 -5.35 -16.86 -1.30
CA VAL A 80 -4.97 -18.25 -1.01
C VAL A 80 -5.52 -18.74 0.32
N ALA A 81 -5.73 -17.84 1.30
CA ALA A 81 -6.36 -18.19 2.57
C ALA A 81 -7.87 -18.45 2.47
N ARG A 82 -8.51 -18.23 1.31
CA ARG A 82 -9.96 -18.44 1.12
C ARG A 82 -10.28 -19.92 0.90
N PRO A 83 -11.45 -20.41 1.38
CA PRO A 83 -11.98 -21.72 0.99
C PRO A 83 -12.43 -21.67 -0.48
N GLY A 84 -11.51 -21.94 -1.40
CA GLY A 84 -11.71 -21.84 -2.85
C GLY A 84 -11.05 -20.60 -3.47
N PRO A 85 -9.70 -20.53 -3.51
CA PRO A 85 -8.99 -19.42 -4.13
C PRO A 85 -9.33 -19.27 -5.61
N ARG A 86 -9.66 -18.05 -6.05
CA ARG A 86 -9.94 -17.77 -7.45
C ARG A 86 -8.62 -17.61 -8.21
N ALA A 87 -8.36 -18.53 -9.13
CA ALA A 87 -7.12 -18.54 -9.94
C ALA A 87 -6.85 -17.19 -10.63
N GLY A 88 -7.89 -16.53 -11.17
CA GLY A 88 -7.74 -15.23 -11.82
C GLY A 88 -7.23 -14.13 -10.88
N VAL A 89 -7.63 -14.13 -9.60
CA VAL A 89 -7.19 -13.13 -8.62
C VAL A 89 -5.78 -13.44 -8.11
N VAL A 90 -5.46 -14.73 -7.93
CA VAL A 90 -4.10 -15.18 -7.64
C VAL A 90 -3.13 -14.71 -8.74
N THR A 91 -3.48 -14.90 -10.01
CA THR A 91 -2.68 -14.42 -11.15
C THR A 91 -2.59 -12.89 -11.19
N LEU A 92 -3.72 -12.20 -11.00
CA LEU A 92 -3.76 -10.74 -11.01
C LEU A 92 -2.88 -10.14 -9.89
N ALA A 93 -2.79 -10.81 -8.74
CA ALA A 93 -1.98 -10.38 -7.60
C ALA A 93 -0.45 -10.43 -7.88
N MET A 94 -0.02 -11.08 -8.96
CA MET A 94 1.38 -11.06 -9.41
C MET A 94 1.71 -9.84 -10.27
N LEU A 95 0.72 -9.19 -10.90
CA LEU A 95 0.97 -8.03 -11.76
C LEU A 95 1.66 -6.87 -11.04
N PRO A 96 1.35 -6.51 -9.78
CA PRO A 96 2.05 -5.46 -9.05
C PRO A 96 3.57 -5.71 -8.96
N THR A 97 3.98 -6.94 -8.65
CA THR A 97 5.40 -7.32 -8.58
C THR A 97 6.07 -7.21 -9.94
N LEU A 98 5.43 -7.74 -11.00
CA LEU A 98 5.97 -7.68 -12.36
C LEU A 98 6.05 -6.24 -12.89
N ALA A 99 5.06 -5.40 -12.58
CA ALA A 99 5.05 -4.00 -12.96
C ALA A 99 6.17 -3.21 -12.24
N GLY A 100 6.38 -3.46 -10.94
CA GLY A 100 7.50 -2.88 -10.20
C GLY A 100 8.86 -3.29 -10.77
N LEU A 101 9.03 -4.57 -11.11
CA LEU A 101 10.25 -5.07 -11.75
C LEU A 101 10.45 -4.44 -13.15
N ALA A 102 9.39 -4.37 -13.96
CA ALA A 102 9.45 -3.77 -15.29
C ALA A 102 9.88 -2.30 -15.23
N LEU A 103 9.35 -1.51 -14.29
CA LEU A 103 9.75 -0.11 -14.11
C LEU A 103 11.20 0.04 -13.65
N LEU A 104 11.71 -0.88 -12.82
CA LEU A 104 13.12 -0.90 -12.42
C LEU A 104 14.06 -1.21 -13.59
N LEU A 105 13.63 -2.08 -14.51
CA LEU A 105 14.43 -2.48 -15.67
C LEU A 105 14.23 -1.57 -16.89
N ALA A 106 13.26 -0.65 -16.85
CA ALA A 106 12.96 0.29 -17.92
C ALA A 106 13.99 1.43 -17.98
N THR A 107 15.22 1.11 -18.38
CA THR A 107 16.33 2.06 -18.51
C THR A 107 16.11 3.12 -19.60
N TRP A 108 15.19 2.87 -20.54
CA TRP A 108 14.77 3.85 -21.55
C TRP A 108 13.82 4.91 -21.00
N LEU A 109 13.28 4.72 -19.78
CA LEU A 109 12.35 5.63 -19.15
C LEU A 109 13.12 6.58 -18.22
N ASP A 110 12.86 7.87 -18.31
CA ASP A 110 13.47 8.82 -17.40
C ASP A 110 12.97 8.62 -15.96
N ARG A 111 13.75 9.10 -15.00
CA ARG A 111 13.46 8.90 -13.58
C ARG A 111 12.13 9.56 -13.15
N PRO A 112 11.77 10.78 -13.60
CA PRO A 112 10.46 11.36 -13.30
C PRO A 112 9.29 10.50 -13.80
N ALA A 113 9.37 9.90 -14.99
CA ALA A 113 8.34 9.02 -15.50
C ALA A 113 8.26 7.70 -14.72
N GLN A 114 9.39 7.11 -14.31
CA GLN A 114 9.40 5.93 -13.43
C GLN A 114 8.67 6.21 -12.09
N LEU A 115 8.99 7.34 -11.45
CA LEU A 115 8.38 7.75 -10.19
C LEU A 115 6.88 8.03 -10.33
N THR A 116 6.48 8.72 -11.41
CA THR A 116 5.08 9.03 -11.71
C THR A 116 4.28 7.76 -12.02
N ALA A 117 4.85 6.83 -12.77
CA ALA A 117 4.23 5.55 -13.06
C ALA A 117 4.02 4.71 -11.78
N LEU A 118 5.02 4.66 -10.89
CA LEU A 118 4.86 4.01 -9.58
C LEU A 118 3.78 4.65 -8.74
N ALA A 119 3.68 5.98 -8.71
CA ALA A 119 2.63 6.69 -8.00
C ALA A 119 1.24 6.30 -8.54
N ALA A 120 1.08 6.25 -9.87
CA ALA A 120 -0.15 5.81 -10.51
C ALA A 120 -0.50 4.35 -10.19
N LEU A 121 0.49 3.44 -10.24
CA LEU A 121 0.29 2.02 -9.93
C LEU A 121 -0.09 1.78 -8.46
N LEU A 122 0.52 2.51 -7.52
CA LEU A 122 0.13 2.44 -6.10
C LEU A 122 -1.29 2.96 -5.89
N GLY A 123 -1.67 4.03 -6.58
CA GLY A 123 -3.05 4.54 -6.59
C GLY A 123 -4.05 3.52 -7.17
N LEU A 124 -3.72 2.92 -8.31
CA LEU A 124 -4.55 1.89 -8.94
C LEU A 124 -4.69 0.65 -8.03
N HIS A 125 -3.60 0.22 -7.38
CA HIS A 125 -3.65 -0.87 -6.42
C HIS A 125 -4.53 -0.53 -5.22
N PHE A 126 -4.53 0.72 -4.75
CA PHE A 126 -5.47 1.17 -3.72
C PHE A 126 -6.94 1.12 -4.18
N VAL A 127 -7.23 1.52 -5.42
CA VAL A 127 -8.59 1.42 -5.98
C VAL A 127 -9.04 -0.03 -6.04
N TRP A 128 -8.16 -0.93 -6.51
CA TRP A 128 -8.42 -2.36 -6.45
C TRP A 128 -8.65 -2.81 -5.00
N ASP A 129 -7.87 -2.28 -4.06
CA ASP A 129 -8.00 -2.65 -2.65
C ASP A 129 -9.37 -2.30 -2.07
N ALA A 130 -9.82 -1.07 -2.33
CA ALA A 130 -11.09 -0.54 -1.88
C ALA A 130 -12.30 -1.26 -2.51
N ALA A 131 -12.16 -1.71 -3.77
CA ALA A 131 -13.24 -2.39 -4.50
C ALA A 131 -13.40 -3.89 -4.17
N SER A 132 -12.35 -4.54 -3.67
CA SER A 132 -12.31 -6.01 -3.58
C SER A 132 -13.14 -6.66 -2.47
N GLY A 133 -13.70 -5.87 -1.54
CA GLY A 133 -14.46 -6.36 -0.39
C GLY A 133 -13.67 -7.31 0.53
N GLY A 134 -14.29 -7.74 1.64
CA GLY A 134 -13.73 -8.77 2.53
C GLY A 134 -12.55 -8.32 3.40
N LEU A 135 -12.25 -7.02 3.43
CA LEU A 135 -11.22 -6.45 4.30
C LEU A 135 -11.86 -5.69 5.46
N PRO A 136 -11.23 -5.70 6.66
CA PRO A 136 -11.70 -4.90 7.77
C PRO A 136 -11.74 -3.41 7.38
N PRO A 137 -12.76 -2.64 7.81
CA PRO A 137 -12.89 -1.23 7.45
C PRO A 137 -11.69 -0.35 7.82
N TRP A 138 -10.89 -0.75 8.82
CA TRP A 138 -9.67 -0.05 9.19
C TRP A 138 -8.54 -0.22 8.16
N TYR A 139 -8.53 -1.31 7.39
CA TYR A 139 -7.49 -1.58 6.41
C TYR A 139 -7.55 -0.54 5.29
N THR A 140 -8.73 -0.31 4.70
CA THR A 140 -8.89 0.68 3.62
C THR A 140 -8.57 2.09 4.09
N ARG A 141 -8.94 2.45 5.33
CA ARG A 141 -8.59 3.76 5.93
C ARG A 141 -7.09 3.94 6.10
N LEU A 142 -6.40 2.91 6.63
CA LEU A 142 -4.95 2.93 6.74
C LEU A 142 -4.30 3.00 5.36
N ARG A 143 -4.72 2.15 4.41
CA ARG A 143 -4.18 2.13 3.05
C ARG A 143 -4.37 3.45 2.33
N LEU A 144 -5.49 4.15 2.53
CA LEU A 144 -5.68 5.49 1.98
C LEU A 144 -4.60 6.46 2.48
N LEU A 145 -4.39 6.54 3.80
CA LEU A 145 -3.36 7.39 4.39
C LEU A 145 -1.96 7.06 3.84
N LEU A 146 -1.61 5.77 3.81
CA LEU A 146 -0.29 5.33 3.35
C LEU A 146 -0.10 5.56 1.85
N THR A 147 -1.11 5.29 1.03
CA THR A 147 -1.04 5.52 -0.42
C THR A 147 -0.94 7.00 -0.73
N VAL A 148 -1.70 7.87 -0.05
CA VAL A 148 -1.60 9.33 -0.23
C VAL A 148 -0.19 9.81 0.11
N GLY A 149 0.37 9.38 1.25
CA GLY A 149 1.74 9.74 1.63
C GLY A 149 2.79 9.25 0.64
N ALA A 150 2.67 8.01 0.17
CA ALA A 150 3.58 7.44 -0.82
C ALA A 150 3.50 8.16 -2.18
N VAL A 151 2.28 8.40 -2.69
CA VAL A 151 2.05 9.13 -3.94
C VAL A 151 2.60 10.54 -3.85
N ALA A 152 2.34 11.26 -2.76
CA ALA A 152 2.87 12.60 -2.55
C ALA A 152 4.40 12.61 -2.56
N GLY A 153 5.05 11.67 -1.87
CA GLY A 153 6.51 11.54 -1.84
C GLY A 153 7.11 11.24 -3.22
N LEU A 154 6.53 10.28 -3.96
CA LEU A 154 6.98 9.94 -5.31
C LEU A 154 6.84 11.10 -6.29
N LEU A 155 5.71 11.81 -6.27
CA LEU A 155 5.49 12.95 -7.15
C LEU A 155 6.38 14.14 -6.78
N ALA A 156 6.59 14.41 -5.48
CA ALA A 156 7.55 15.43 -5.03
C ALA A 156 8.97 15.12 -5.51
N MET A 157 9.39 13.85 -5.40
CA MET A 157 10.69 13.42 -5.91
C MET A 157 10.78 13.56 -7.43
N ALA A 158 9.71 13.20 -8.16
CA ALA A 158 9.67 13.34 -9.62
C ALA A 158 9.84 14.80 -10.05
N GLN A 159 9.21 15.74 -9.34
CA GLN A 159 9.37 17.18 -9.59
C GLN A 159 10.81 17.65 -9.34
N LEU A 160 11.43 17.23 -8.24
CA LEU A 160 12.80 17.64 -7.90
C LEU A 160 13.85 17.08 -8.88
N VAL A 161 13.63 15.87 -9.41
CA VAL A 161 14.50 15.28 -10.43
C VAL A 161 14.28 15.94 -11.80
N ALA A 162 13.05 16.38 -12.10
CA ALA A 162 12.73 17.06 -13.36
C ALA A 162 13.15 18.54 -13.39
N ALA A 163 13.31 19.18 -12.23
CA ALA A 163 13.63 20.59 -12.14
C ALA A 163 15.06 20.88 -12.67
N PRO A 164 15.24 21.87 -13.55
CA PRO A 164 16.57 22.30 -13.96
C PRO A 164 17.33 22.88 -12.75
N ALA A 165 18.64 22.60 -12.67
CA ALA A 165 19.51 22.94 -11.54
C ALA A 165 19.45 24.41 -11.07
N ALA A 166 18.93 25.33 -11.88
CA ALA A 166 18.83 26.75 -11.58
C ALA A 166 17.67 27.15 -10.63
N VAL A 167 16.63 26.33 -10.45
CA VAL A 167 15.42 26.73 -9.68
C VAL A 167 15.55 26.42 -8.18
N VAL A 168 16.49 25.57 -7.77
CA VAL A 168 16.62 25.14 -6.37
C VAL A 168 17.56 26.05 -5.55
N MET A 169 18.22 27.02 -6.19
CA MET A 169 19.19 27.93 -5.55
C MET A 169 18.66 29.36 -5.29
N THR A 170 17.37 29.62 -5.52
CA THR A 170 16.72 30.93 -5.29
C THR A 170 15.64 30.82 -4.24
#